data_AF-A0A2H9QU06-F1
#
_entry.id   AF-A0A2H9QU06-F1
#
_cell.length_a   1.000
_cell.length_b   1.000
_cell.length_c   1.000
_cell.angle_alpha   90.00
_cell.angle_beta   90.00
_cell.angle_gamma   90.00
#
_symmetry.space_group_name_H-M   'P 1'
#
loop_
_entity.id
_entity.type
_entity.pdbx_description
1 polymer ?
#
loop_
_entity_poly.entity_id
_entity_poly.type
_entity_poly.pdbx_seq_one_letter_code
_entity_poly.pdbx_strand_id
1 'polypeptide(L)' 'MKTVLVMLGENVENLNETELLGKTMGYDVLHKFIQNKTPRIKFLIGSGKVEEIKDFVKEKGV' A
#
# COMPACT_ATOMS: atom_id res chain seq x y z
N MET A 1 -8.34 12.58 -0.46
CA MET A 1 -8.60 11.64 0.67
C MET A 1 -7.29 11.02 1.10
N LYS A 2 -6.96 11.00 2.40
CA LYS A 2 -5.73 10.36 2.90
C LYS A 2 -5.77 8.86 2.59
N THR A 3 -4.66 8.28 2.15
CA THR A 3 -4.63 6.89 1.67
C THR A 3 -3.27 6.26 1.85
N VAL A 4 -3.27 4.95 2.05
CA VAL A 4 -2.07 4.10 1.98
C VAL A 4 -2.12 3.26 0.72
N LEU A 5 -0.99 3.17 0.02
CA LEU A 5 -0.85 2.29 -1.14
C LEU A 5 -0.31 0.95 -0.67
N VAL A 6 -0.90 -0.16 -1.11
CA VAL A 6 -0.40 -1.51 -0.81
C VAL A 6 -0.18 -2.26 -2.12
N MET A 7 1.03 -2.77 -2.31
CA MET A 7 1.46 -3.40 -3.55
C MET A 7 2.18 -4.73 -3.34
N LEU A 8 2.01 -5.60 -4.32
CA LEU A 8 2.71 -6.88 -4.42
C LEU A 8 3.77 -6.79 -5.54
N GLY A 9 5.03 -6.97 -5.18
CA GLY A 9 6.19 -6.92 -6.09
C GLY A 9 6.90 -5.55 -6.16
N GLU A 10 8.19 -5.58 -6.56
CA GLU A 10 9.08 -4.40 -6.60
C GLU A 10 9.21 -3.75 -7.97
N ASN A 11 8.23 -3.88 -8.86
CA ASN A 11 8.36 -3.17 -10.14
C ASN A 11 8.24 -1.65 -9.91
N VAL A 12 9.40 -0.98 -9.92
CA VAL A 12 9.56 0.45 -9.64
C VAL A 12 8.82 1.33 -10.64
N GLU A 13 8.72 0.89 -11.90
CA GLU A 13 7.94 1.59 -12.92
C GLU A 13 6.45 1.57 -12.57
N ASN A 14 5.94 0.40 -12.17
CA ASN A 14 4.54 0.24 -11.73
C ASN A 14 4.22 1.04 -10.46
N LEU A 15 5.20 1.24 -9.56
CA LEU A 15 5.04 2.04 -8.35
C LEU A 15 4.75 3.51 -8.67
N ASN A 16 5.52 4.09 -9.60
CA ASN A 16 5.38 5.49 -9.96
C ASN A 16 4.07 5.75 -10.71
N GLU A 17 3.69 4.84 -11.62
CA GLU A 17 2.44 4.93 -12.35
C GLU A 17 1.23 4.81 -11.42
N THR A 18 1.25 3.86 -10.48
CA THR A 18 0.16 3.68 -9.51
C THR A 18 0.00 4.91 -8.60
N GLU A 19 1.11 5.53 -8.19
CA GLU A 19 1.06 6.76 -7.40
C GLU A 19 0.49 7.93 -8.22
N LEU A 20 0.85 8.06 -9.48
CA LEU A 20 0.31 9.07 -10.39
C LEU A 20 -1.20 8.90 -10.60
N LEU A 21 -1.67 7.65 -10.75
CA LEU A 21 -3.10 7.34 -10.82
C LEU A 21 -3.82 7.75 -9.53
N GLY A 22 -3.26 7.43 -8.36
CA GLY A 22 -3.80 7.83 -7.07
C GLY A 22 -3.92 9.36 -6.95
N LYS A 23 -2.87 10.10 -7.31
CA LYS A 23 -2.87 11.57 -7.31
C LYS A 23 -3.92 12.15 -8.27
N THR A 24 -4.03 11.59 -9.48
CA THR A 24 -5.01 12.00 -10.49
C THR A 24 -6.45 11.82 -9.99
N MET A 25 -6.69 10.76 -9.20
CA MET A 25 -7.98 10.49 -8.57
C MET A 25 -8.23 11.29 -7.28
N GLY A 26 -7.31 12.18 -6.87
CA GLY A 26 -7.45 13.02 -5.68
C GLY A 26 -7.12 12.31 -4.35
N TYR A 27 -6.41 11.18 -4.41
CA TYR A 27 -5.86 10.54 -3.22
C TYR A 27 -4.56 11.22 -2.79
N ASP A 28 -4.43 11.43 -1.47
CA ASP A 28 -3.21 11.86 -0.82
C ASP A 28 -2.51 10.62 -0.26
N VAL A 29 -1.55 10.09 -1.03
CA VAL A 29 -0.84 8.85 -0.72
C VAL A 29 0.21 9.13 0.35
N LEU A 30 -0.08 8.74 1.59
CA LEU A 30 0.76 9.04 2.75
C LEU A 30 1.92 8.05 2.93
N HIS A 31 1.71 6.80 2.52
CA HIS A 31 2.73 5.76 2.60
C HIS A 31 2.48 4.65 1.59
N LYS A 32 3.55 3.94 1.24
CA LYS A 32 3.54 2.83 0.28
C LYS A 32 4.09 1.57 0.96
N PHE A 33 3.25 0.56 1.08
CA PHE A 33 3.61 -0.76 1.57
C PHE A 33 3.85 -1.70 0.40
N ILE A 34 5.05 -2.28 0.34
CA ILE A 34 5.42 -3.22 -0.72
C ILE A 34 5.68 -4.59 -0.08
N GLN A 35 5.16 -5.65 -0.70
CA GLN A 35 5.46 -7.02 -0.33
C GLN A 35 5.95 -7.83 -1.54
N ASN A 36 7.14 -8.43 -1.38
CA ASN A 36 7.83 -9.16 -2.44
C ASN A 36 7.81 -10.66 -2.16
N LYS A 37 6.61 -11.18 -1.94
CA LYS A 37 6.35 -12.59 -1.67
C LYS A 37 5.10 -13.02 -2.42
N THR A 38 5.00 -14.33 -2.67
CA THR A 38 3.81 -14.95 -3.26
C THR A 38 2.55 -14.48 -2.52
N PRO A 39 1.49 -14.11 -3.26
CA PRO A 39 0.24 -13.67 -2.67
C PRO A 39 -0.29 -14.69 -1.65
N ARG A 40 -0.89 -14.19 -0.57
CA ARG A 40 -1.53 -15.03 0.45
C ARG A 40 -3.03 -15.08 0.22
N ILE A 41 -3.61 -16.27 0.36
CA ILE A 41 -5.04 -16.52 0.10
C ILE A 41 -5.94 -15.58 0.90
N LYS A 42 -5.57 -15.30 2.16
CA LYS A 42 -6.44 -14.54 3.08
C LYS A 42 -6.49 -13.04 2.80
N PHE A 43 -5.33 -12.41 2.60
CA PHE A 43 -5.22 -10.94 2.57
C PHE A 43 -4.44 -10.41 1.37
N LEU A 44 -4.08 -11.27 0.41
CA LEU A 44 -3.11 -11.03 -0.67
C LEU A 44 -1.68 -10.76 -0.16
N ILE A 45 -1.52 -9.99 0.91
CA ILE A 45 -0.27 -9.78 1.66
C ILE A 45 -0.19 -10.70 2.90
N GLY A 46 1.00 -10.77 3.51
CA GLY A 46 1.24 -11.54 4.73
C GLY A 46 0.66 -10.88 5.97
N SER A 47 0.26 -11.67 6.96
CA SER A 47 -0.35 -11.19 8.21
C SER A 47 0.50 -10.17 8.96
N GLY A 48 1.83 -10.33 8.96
CA GLY A 48 2.73 -9.33 9.56
C GLY A 48 2.64 -7.96 8.89
N LYS A 49 2.55 -7.93 7.55
CA LYS A 49 2.38 -6.69 6.79
C LYS A 49 0.99 -6.08 7.01
N VAL A 50 -0.03 -6.91 7.23
CA VAL A 50 -1.37 -6.44 7.60
C VAL A 50 -1.36 -5.73 8.95
N GLU A 51 -0.72 -6.29 9.97
CA GLU A 51 -0.61 -5.62 11.27
C GLU A 51 0.22 -4.33 11.19
N GLU A 52 1.30 -4.31 10.40
CA GLU A 52 2.09 -3.10 10.12
C GLU A 52 1.25 -1.97 9.51
N ILE A 53 0.42 -2.30 8.50
CA ILE A 53 -0.50 -1.33 7.89
C ILE A 53 -1.53 -0.83 8.90
N LYS A 54 -2.10 -1.73 9.69
CA LYS A 54 -3.11 -1.40 10.70
C LYS A 54 -2.56 -0.47 11.77
N ASP A 55 -1.33 -0.69 12.22
CA ASP A 55 -0.68 0.18 13.19
C ASP A 55 -0.36 1.56 12.59
N PHE A 56 0.11 1.61 11.35
CA PHE A 56 0.32 2.87 10.64
C PHE A 56 -0.98 3.68 10.48
N VAL A 57 -2.06 3.01 10.07
CA VAL A 57 -3.38 3.62 9.87
C VAL A 57 -3.91 4.19 11.19
N LYS A 58 -3.76 3.46 12.30
CA LYS A 58 -4.11 3.96 13.64
C LYS A 58 -3.28 5.17 14.05
N GLU A 59 -1.96 5.15 13.81
CA GLU A 59 -1.06 6.24 14.19
C GLU A 59 -1.33 7.52 13.39
N LYS A 60 -1.58 7.40 12.09
CA LYS A 60 -1.76 8.54 11.18
C LYS A 60 -3.22 9.02 11.06
N GLY A 61 -4.17 8.29 11.64
CA GLY A 61 -5.60 8.62 11.60
C GLY A 61 -6.13 8.66 10.17
N VAL A 62 -5.85 7.60 9.41
CA VAL A 62 -6.21 7.43 8.00
C VAL A 62 -7.34 6.43 7.85
#